data_AF-C5L470-F1
#
_entry.id   AF-C5L470-F1
#
_cell.length_a   1.000
_cell.length_b   1.000
_cell.length_c   1.000
_cell.angle_alpha   90.00
_cell.angle_beta   90.00
_cell.angle_gamma   90.00
#
_symmetry.space_group_name_H-M   'P 1'
#
loop_
_entity.id
_entity.type
_entity.pdbx_description
1 polymer ?
#
loop_
_entity_poly.entity_id
_entity_poly.type
_entity_poly.pdbx_seq_one_letter_code
_entity_poly.pdbx_strand_id
1 'polypeptide(L)' 'LKPHSGHPVFTVQWSRNCRYLLTSGGDHRARLWDMRTGKELMVYSGATTSTDCSFMTATFVGNEQ' A
#
# COMPACT_ATOMS: atom_id res chain seq x y z
N LEU A 1 -7.16 -12.06 -9.52
CA LEU A 1 -7.20 -11.36 -8.21
C LEU A 1 -7.19 -9.86 -8.50
N LYS A 2 -8.27 -9.13 -8.17
CA LYS A 2 -8.26 -7.65 -8.22
C LYS A 2 -8.01 -7.16 -6.79
N PRO A 3 -6.76 -6.81 -6.42
CA PRO A 3 -6.46 -6.36 -5.07
C PRO A 3 -7.22 -5.06 -4.76
N HIS A 4 -7.27 -4.14 -5.69
CA HIS A 4 -7.94 -2.85 -5.49
C HIS A 4 -9.31 -2.81 -6.17
N SER A 5 -10.15 -3.86 -6.05
CA SER A 5 -11.56 -3.94 -6.53
C SER A 5 -11.90 -3.36 -7.93
N GLY A 6 -10.91 -3.12 -8.81
CA GLY A 6 -11.07 -2.39 -10.07
C GLY A 6 -10.81 -0.87 -10.01
N HIS A 7 -10.52 -0.31 -8.84
CA HIS A 7 -10.07 1.07 -8.64
C HIS A 7 -8.60 1.26 -9.05
N PRO A 8 -8.23 2.49 -9.47
CA PRO A 8 -6.85 2.82 -9.78
C PRO A 8 -5.97 2.71 -8.52
N VAL A 9 -4.79 2.12 -8.70
CA VAL A 9 -3.71 2.17 -7.72
C VAL A 9 -3.01 3.50 -7.90
N PHE A 10 -2.95 4.31 -6.86
CA PHE A 10 -2.35 5.65 -6.92
C PHE A 10 -0.86 5.62 -6.60
N THR A 11 -0.43 4.69 -5.74
CA THR A 11 0.97 4.60 -5.36
C THR A 11 1.37 3.16 -5.05
N VAL A 12 2.64 2.89 -5.32
CA VAL A 12 3.32 1.66 -5.02
C VAL A 12 4.69 2.01 -4.46
N GLN A 13 5.02 1.46 -3.29
CA GLN A 13 6.29 1.70 -2.63
C GLN A 13 6.96 0.38 -2.25
N TRP A 14 8.23 0.26 -2.62
CA TRP A 14 9.08 -0.84 -2.21
C TRP A 14 9.77 -0.51 -0.89
N SER A 15 9.90 -1.50 -0.01
CA SER A 15 10.83 -1.42 1.11
C SER A 15 12.28 -1.45 0.59
N ARG A 16 13.21 -0.79 1.28
CA ARG A 16 14.64 -0.76 0.91
C ARG A 16 15.26 -2.15 0.79
N ASN A 17 14.77 -3.09 1.58
CA ASN A 17 15.23 -4.48 1.57
C ASN A 17 14.59 -5.35 0.46
N CYS A 18 13.75 -4.76 -0.39
CA CYS A 18 12.98 -5.42 -1.45
C CYS A 18 12.13 -6.61 -0.98
N ARG A 19 11.91 -6.76 0.33
CA ARG A 19 11.13 -7.86 0.91
C ARG A 19 9.65 -7.54 0.94
N TYR A 20 9.30 -6.26 1.09
CA TYR A 20 7.93 -5.82 1.22
C TYR A 20 7.55 -4.81 0.15
N LEU A 21 6.31 -4.93 -0.33
CA LEU A 21 5.69 -4.02 -1.29
C LEU A 21 4.42 -3.45 -0.66
N LEU A 22 4.27 -2.13 -0.69
CA LEU A 22 3.09 -1.43 -0.22
C LEU A 22 2.36 -0.86 -1.42
N THR A 23 1.08 -1.21 -1.58
CA THR A 23 0.23 -0.67 -2.64
C THR A 23 -0.93 0.09 -2.02
N SER A 24 -1.30 1.23 -2.56
CA SER A 24 -2.54 1.88 -2.13
C SER A 24 -3.30 2.49 -3.31
N GLY A 25 -4.63 2.40 -3.23
CA GLY A 25 -5.53 2.70 -4.34
C GLY A 25 -6.78 3.43 -3.87
N GLY A 26 -7.60 3.82 -4.85
CA GLY A 26 -8.82 4.60 -4.63
C GLY A 26 -9.90 3.92 -3.80
N ASP A 27 -9.67 2.68 -3.36
CA ASP A 27 -10.51 1.97 -2.40
C ASP A 27 -10.29 2.44 -0.95
N HIS A 28 -9.47 3.46 -0.72
CA HIS A 28 -9.06 3.94 0.62
C HIS A 28 -8.37 2.85 1.47
N ARG A 29 -7.72 1.90 0.79
CA ARG A 29 -7.01 0.77 1.40
C ARG A 29 -5.55 0.79 0.94
N ALA A 30 -4.65 0.55 1.88
CA ALA A 30 -3.27 0.19 1.58
C ALA A 30 -3.05 -1.29 1.89
N ARG A 31 -2.30 -2.00 1.06
CA ARG A 31 -2.02 -3.43 1.17
C ARG A 31 -0.52 -3.64 1.21
N LEU A 32 -0.07 -4.43 2.18
CA LEU A 32 1.31 -4.83 2.36
C LEU A 32 1.47 -6.26 1.82
N TRP A 33 2.44 -6.45 0.95
CA TRP A 33 2.76 -7.71 0.30
C TRP A 33 4.17 -8.14 0.68
N ASP A 34 4.35 -9.42 0.93
CA ASP A 34 5.66 -10.06 1.02
C ASP A 34 6.07 -10.55 -0.37
N MET A 35 7.14 -9.98 -0.93
CA MET A 35 7.62 -10.30 -2.28
C MET A 35 8.28 -11.68 -2.36
N ARG A 36 8.75 -12.24 -1.24
CA ARG A 36 9.38 -13.56 -1.19
C ARG A 36 8.34 -14.67 -1.28
N THR A 37 7.17 -14.44 -0.69
CA THR A 37 6.08 -15.42 -0.64
C THR A 37 4.93 -15.10 -1.60
N GLY A 38 4.87 -13.87 -2.13
CA GLY A 38 3.78 -13.38 -2.96
C GLY A 38 2.46 -13.21 -2.20
N LYS A 39 2.49 -13.23 -0.86
CA LYS A 39 1.29 -13.16 -0.02
C LYS A 39 1.04 -11.74 0.47
N GLU A 40 -0.24 -11.39 0.53
CA GLU A 40 -0.71 -10.22 1.26
C GLU A 40 -0.51 -10.47 2.76
N LEU A 41 0.33 -9.66 3.39
CA LEU A 41 0.59 -9.72 4.83
C LEU A 41 -0.49 -8.97 5.60
N MET A 42 -0.88 -7.79 5.11
CA MET A 42 -1.70 -6.88 5.88
C MET A 42 -2.48 -5.92 4.99
N VAL A 43 -3.71 -5.59 5.40
CA VAL A 43 -4.53 -4.57 4.75
C VAL A 43 -4.81 -3.47 5.74
N TYR A 44 -4.28 -2.28 5.47
CA TYR A 44 -4.58 -1.07 6.20
C TYR A 44 -5.85 -0.47 5.64
N SER A 45 -6.91 -0.53 6.45
CA SER A 45 -8.21 0.07 6.17
C SER A 45 -8.31 1.35 6.99
N GLY A 46 -8.43 2.51 6.33
CA GLY A 46 -8.40 3.81 7.01
C GLY A 46 -7.12 4.60 6.77
N ALA A 47 -6.48 4.44 5.62
CA ALA A 47 -5.48 5.41 5.17
C ALA A 47 -6.20 6.75 5.01
N THR A 48 -6.04 7.63 6.01
CA THR A 48 -6.66 8.95 6.06
C THR A 48 -6.23 9.70 4.81
N THR A 49 -7.17 9.87 3.88
CA THR A 49 -7.01 10.82 2.78
C THR A 49 -6.87 12.18 3.43
N SER A 50 -5.63 12.64 3.57
CA SER A 50 -5.34 14.04 3.85
C SER A 50 -6.11 14.86 2.82
N THR A 51 -6.75 15.92 3.27
CA THR A 51 -7.82 16.68 2.58
C THR A 51 -7.32 17.48 1.37
N ASP A 52 -6.49 16.88 0.51
CA ASP A 52 -6.18 17.31 -0.84
C ASP A 52 -6.37 16.09 -1.77
N CYS A 53 -7.40 16.15 -2.60
CA CYS A 53 -7.97 14.99 -3.31
C CYS A 53 -7.07 14.37 -4.41
N SER A 54 -5.79 14.72 -4.49
CA SER A 54 -5.01 14.52 -5.72
C SER A 54 -3.95 13.42 -5.64
N PHE A 55 -3.55 12.98 -4.43
CA PHE A 55 -2.49 11.98 -4.29
C PHE A 55 -2.56 11.26 -2.94
N MET A 56 -2.86 9.97 -2.95
CA MET A 56 -2.70 9.11 -1.78
C MET A 56 -1.24 8.66 -1.75
N THR A 57 -0.48 9.14 -0.77
CA THR A 57 0.91 8.69 -0.55
C THR A 57 0.93 7.69 0.60
N ALA A 58 1.36 6.47 0.30
CA ALA A 58 1.59 5.43 1.29
C ALA A 58 3.10 5.37 1.50
N THR A 59 3.54 5.83 2.66
CA THR A 59 4.94 5.77 3.08
C THR A 59 5.08 4.65 4.09
N PHE A 60 6.07 3.77 3.92
CA PHE A 60 6.56 2.94 5.00
C PHE A 60 7.05 3.85 6.14
N VAL A 61 6.22 4.10 7.13
CA VAL A 61 6.65 4.62 8.44
C VAL A 61 7.21 3.42 9.20
N GLY A 62 8.38 2.96 8.75
CA GLY A 62 9.09 1.85 9.36
C GLY A 62 10.13 2.39 10.32
N ASN A 63 9.93 2.16 11.62
CA ASN A 63 11.04 1.82 12.49
C ASN A 63 11.65 0.53 11.93
N GLU A 64 12.63 0.67 11.04
CA GLU A 64 13.50 -0.42 10.62
C GLU A 64 14.33 -0.77 11.88
N GLN A 65 13.96 -1.84 12.61
CA GLN A 65 14.87 -2.47 13.59
C GLN A 65 15.89 -3.32 12.84
#